data_AF-A0A1Y1HQL9-F1
#
_entry.id   AF-A0A1Y1HQL9-F1
#
_cell.length_a   1.000
_cell.length_b   1.000
_cell.length_c   1.000
_cell.angle_alpha   90.00
_cell.angle_beta   90.00
_cell.angle_gamma   90.00
#
_symmetry.space_group_name_H-M   'P 1'
#
loop_
_entity.id
_entity.type
_entity.pdbx_description
1 polymer ?
#
loop_
_entity_poly.entity_id
_entity_poly.type
_entity_poly.pdbx_seq_one_letter_code
_entity_poly.pdbx_strand_id
1 'polypeptide(L)'
;MSRCKDGPGQDFEQGHSPKQLFQKGRRDSVLAEPRAKRLKASSETGQQEIKVQLSDNREAEEGAGASSVRPGVYSKQGAPPSVNAQAPEDDSGPGSPFDSVIWPPTVVVHNLRTGVLDGKWTGVAEESLQKTLGYRWHFQNVYSNPRKDGHMGAAVLVIKGNREGISAAKGMDAHFKAMGQGRREWGRVLIKSGLPISSRNVEKELSAWLQHVQGLVEENGSRRLFCYLATRENDLRDRGLYRQFPRGRKRSRRWVAISVKEAERRCGESEAATTRKASKHLLPEVVTAGTSQKEVNRKATAVEQIEEQERRLQEMQGASEKDEFLEQLRCLKALHSEELAETWNRAVKESKTTDNAETENLLRRLQQKEARFLKYQDDQHSLNKDLTTKLEAYKVILEEKTKDMAALKEEVRALETQLALAKKEKTRLSRSTSLADVTYASSNGARRHGELLSVVVTPRLALVVQTIT
;
A
#
# COMPACT_ATOMS: atom_id res chain seq x y z
N MET A 1 -71.13 27.04 -43.10
CA MET A 1 -71.23 26.61 -44.50
C MET A 1 -70.00 25.75 -44.79
N SER A 2 -70.17 24.44 -44.90
CA SER A 2 -70.14 23.69 -46.18
C SER A 2 -68.70 23.45 -46.68
N ARG A 3 -68.23 22.26 -47.10
CA ARG A 3 -68.61 20.84 -47.07
C ARG A 3 -67.60 20.17 -48.05
N CYS A 4 -66.99 19.03 -47.68
CA CYS A 4 -66.49 17.89 -48.51
C CYS A 4 -65.72 18.16 -49.84
N LYS A 5 -64.68 17.39 -50.21
CA LYS A 5 -64.82 16.01 -50.73
C LYS A 5 -63.47 15.27 -50.97
N ASP A 6 -63.47 13.97 -50.65
CA ASP A 6 -63.08 12.76 -51.42
C ASP A 6 -61.66 12.54 -52.02
N GLY A 7 -61.18 11.27 -51.98
CA GLY A 7 -59.90 10.74 -52.54
C GLY A 7 -60.00 10.28 -54.02
N PRO A 8 -59.35 9.17 -54.51
CA PRO A 8 -58.68 8.03 -53.84
C PRO A 8 -57.37 7.47 -54.56
N GLY A 9 -56.99 6.20 -54.31
CA GLY A 9 -55.97 5.39 -55.06
C GLY A 9 -54.58 5.31 -54.39
N GLN A 10 -53.99 4.20 -53.94
CA GLN A 10 -53.95 2.75 -54.28
C GLN A 10 -53.02 2.39 -55.47
N ASP A 11 -51.90 1.71 -55.16
CA ASP A 11 -51.35 0.49 -55.81
C ASP A 11 -49.81 0.35 -55.67
N PHE A 12 -49.33 -0.81 -55.19
CA PHE A 12 -48.15 -1.54 -55.72
C PHE A 12 -48.01 -2.93 -55.08
N GLU A 13 -47.71 -3.94 -55.91
CA GLU A 13 -47.73 -5.36 -55.55
C GLU A 13 -46.39 -5.95 -55.04
N GLN A 14 -46.51 -6.86 -54.06
CA GLN A 14 -45.98 -8.24 -53.95
C GLN A 14 -44.56 -8.63 -54.46
N GLY A 15 -43.86 -9.49 -53.68
CA GLY A 15 -42.63 -10.19 -54.11
C GLY A 15 -41.96 -11.07 -53.03
N HIS A 16 -42.30 -12.36 -52.96
CA HIS A 16 -41.76 -13.40 -52.05
C HIS A 16 -40.41 -13.99 -52.55
N SER A 17 -39.50 -14.66 -51.81
CA SER A 17 -39.19 -14.96 -50.37
C SER A 17 -37.86 -15.78 -50.37
N PRO A 18 -37.51 -16.82 -49.53
CA PRO A 18 -37.74 -17.18 -48.11
C PRO A 18 -36.46 -17.67 -47.34
N LYS A 19 -36.64 -18.22 -46.11
CA LYS A 19 -35.72 -19.13 -45.34
C LYS A 19 -34.51 -18.47 -44.63
N GLN A 20 -34.03 -18.90 -43.45
CA GLN A 20 -34.34 -20.08 -42.60
C GLN A 20 -34.59 -19.71 -41.11
N LEU A 21 -35.42 -20.49 -40.42
CA LEU A 21 -35.47 -20.54 -38.95
C LEU A 21 -34.28 -21.35 -38.40
N PHE A 22 -33.78 -20.99 -37.22
CA PHE A 22 -33.13 -21.93 -36.32
C PHE A 22 -33.71 -21.84 -34.90
N GLN A 23 -34.29 -22.94 -34.43
CA GLN A 23 -34.76 -23.09 -33.06
C GLN A 23 -33.62 -23.55 -32.14
N LYS A 24 -33.52 -22.92 -30.96
CA LYS A 24 -32.94 -23.45 -29.69
C LYS A 24 -33.03 -22.32 -28.66
N GLY A 25 -33.60 -22.48 -27.48
CA GLY A 25 -34.34 -23.60 -26.91
C GLY A 25 -34.53 -23.31 -25.42
N ARG A 26 -35.78 -23.08 -24.97
CA ARG A 26 -36.05 -22.93 -23.53
C ARG A 26 -35.72 -24.26 -22.83
N ARG A 27 -34.98 -24.18 -21.73
CA ARG A 27 -34.90 -25.27 -20.75
C ARG A 27 -35.39 -24.73 -19.42
N ASP A 28 -36.56 -25.23 -19.02
CA ASP A 28 -37.01 -25.16 -17.65
C ASP A 28 -36.07 -26.03 -16.79
N SER A 29 -35.51 -25.45 -15.73
CA SER A 29 -34.70 -26.19 -14.75
C SER A 29 -35.51 -26.38 -13.47
N VAL A 30 -36.14 -27.55 -13.38
CA VAL A 30 -36.84 -28.06 -12.20
C VAL A 30 -35.86 -28.25 -11.03
N LEU A 31 -36.35 -27.95 -9.83
CA LEU A 31 -35.91 -28.36 -8.48
C LEU A 31 -34.56 -29.12 -8.34
N ALA A 32 -33.63 -28.52 -7.61
CA ALA A 32 -32.58 -29.24 -6.89
C ALA A 32 -32.24 -28.52 -5.57
N GLU A 33 -32.60 -29.13 -4.44
CA GLU A 33 -32.20 -28.66 -3.11
C GLU A 33 -30.68 -28.80 -2.91
N PRO A 34 -30.00 -27.83 -2.26
CA PRO A 34 -28.64 -28.01 -1.83
C PRO A 34 -28.58 -28.94 -0.60
N ARG A 35 -28.29 -30.22 -0.84
CA ARG A 35 -27.99 -31.22 0.21
C ARG A 35 -27.02 -30.64 1.25
N ALA A 36 -27.45 -30.60 2.50
CA ALA A 36 -26.61 -30.21 3.64
C ALA A 36 -25.37 -31.11 3.72
N LYS A 37 -24.18 -30.53 3.51
CA LYS A 37 -22.91 -31.21 3.79
C LYS A 37 -22.70 -31.24 5.30
N ARG A 38 -23.05 -32.39 5.87
CA ARG A 38 -22.79 -32.80 7.26
C ARG A 38 -21.29 -32.63 7.59
N LEU A 39 -20.92 -31.49 8.14
CA LEU A 39 -19.61 -31.29 8.77
C LEU A 39 -19.52 -32.26 9.96
N LYS A 40 -18.62 -33.24 9.87
CA LYS A 40 -18.23 -34.02 11.04
C LYS A 40 -17.40 -33.10 11.93
N ALA A 41 -17.88 -32.87 13.14
CA ALA A 41 -17.04 -32.31 14.20
C ALA A 41 -15.89 -33.30 14.46
N SER A 42 -14.66 -32.84 14.29
CA SER A 42 -13.44 -33.53 14.73
C SER A 42 -12.88 -32.75 15.90
N SER A 43 -13.45 -32.99 17.09
CA SER A 43 -12.96 -32.45 18.35
C SER A 43 -11.79 -33.31 18.83
N GLU A 44 -10.56 -32.91 18.50
CA GLU A 44 -9.36 -33.40 19.18
C GLU A 44 -8.55 -32.22 19.73
N THR A 45 -8.75 -32.02 21.03
CA THR A 45 -8.05 -31.03 21.86
C THR A 45 -6.60 -31.49 22.12
N GLY A 46 -5.69 -31.06 21.25
CA GLY A 46 -4.24 -31.17 21.45
C GLY A 46 -3.67 -30.00 22.24
N GLN A 47 -4.06 -29.81 23.50
CA GLN A 47 -3.39 -28.85 24.39
C GLN A 47 -2.01 -29.42 24.80
N GLN A 48 -0.95 -29.00 24.10
CA GLN A 48 0.41 -29.17 24.60
C GLN A 48 0.70 -28.03 25.60
N GLU A 49 0.66 -28.36 26.89
CA GLU A 49 1.12 -27.46 27.95
C GLU A 49 2.62 -27.18 27.78
N ILE A 50 2.97 -25.97 27.35
CA ILE A 50 4.33 -25.46 27.46
C ILE A 50 4.54 -25.09 28.93
N LYS A 51 5.16 -26.02 29.67
CA LYS A 51 5.49 -25.88 31.09
C LYS A 51 6.63 -24.88 31.27
N VAL A 52 6.31 -23.58 31.24
CA VAL A 52 7.26 -22.51 31.54
C VAL A 52 7.65 -22.58 33.01
N GLN A 53 8.87 -23.02 33.29
CA GLN A 53 9.48 -22.91 34.61
C GLN A 53 9.82 -21.43 34.87
N LEU A 54 8.93 -20.73 35.55
CA LEU A 54 9.30 -19.53 36.31
C LEU A 54 10.04 -20.00 37.56
N SER A 55 11.33 -19.72 37.64
CA SER A 55 12.12 -19.84 38.87
C SER A 55 12.06 -18.52 39.63
N ASP A 56 11.47 -18.57 40.83
CA ASP A 56 11.45 -17.44 41.76
C ASP A 56 12.87 -17.10 42.23
N ASN A 57 13.22 -15.81 42.20
CA ASN A 57 14.47 -15.28 42.77
C ASN A 57 14.15 -14.07 43.67
N ARG A 58 13.90 -14.40 44.93
CA ARG A 58 13.77 -13.56 46.14
C ARG A 58 13.94 -14.55 47.32
N GLU A 59 14.69 -14.32 48.39
CA GLU A 59 15.49 -13.19 48.91
C GLU A 59 16.72 -13.76 49.65
N ALA A 60 17.76 -12.94 49.85
CA ALA A 60 18.69 -13.10 50.97
C ALA A 60 19.41 -11.76 51.22
N GLU A 61 19.09 -11.10 52.33
CA GLU A 61 19.78 -9.90 52.81
C GLU A 61 20.99 -10.25 53.70
N GLU A 62 21.87 -9.26 53.83
CA GLU A 62 22.82 -9.00 54.92
C GLU A 62 23.86 -10.05 55.38
N GLY A 63 25.10 -9.57 55.54
CA GLY A 63 26.22 -10.34 56.10
C GLY A 63 27.53 -9.54 56.05
N ALA A 64 27.80 -8.73 57.08
CA ALA A 64 28.99 -7.88 57.14
C ALA A 64 30.30 -8.69 57.23
N GLY A 65 31.34 -8.22 56.54
CA GLY A 65 32.68 -8.85 56.58
C GLY A 65 33.77 -7.90 56.10
N ALA A 66 34.36 -7.13 57.01
CA ALA A 66 35.49 -6.26 56.70
C ALA A 66 36.76 -7.09 56.43
N SER A 67 37.45 -6.84 55.31
CA SER A 67 38.84 -7.26 55.16
C SER A 67 39.67 -6.25 54.37
N SER A 68 40.67 -5.72 55.05
CA SER A 68 41.65 -4.76 54.58
C SER A 68 42.61 -5.38 53.56
N VAL A 69 42.69 -4.80 52.35
CA VAL A 69 43.83 -4.99 51.43
C VAL A 69 44.25 -3.62 50.86
N ARG A 70 45.56 -3.45 50.68
CA ARG A 70 46.27 -2.16 50.54
C ARG A 70 46.02 -1.44 49.20
N PRO A 71 46.12 -0.10 49.16
CA PRO A 71 46.05 0.67 47.92
C PRO A 71 47.32 0.53 47.07
N GLY A 72 47.15 0.12 45.82
CA GLY A 72 48.22 0.11 44.81
C GLY A 72 48.41 1.49 44.20
N VAL A 73 49.65 2.01 44.25
CA VAL A 73 50.03 3.30 43.68
C VAL A 73 50.00 3.27 42.15
N TYR A 74 49.15 4.10 41.53
CA TYR A 74 49.26 4.42 40.10
C TYR A 74 49.92 5.78 39.92
N SER A 75 51.17 5.77 39.43
CA SER A 75 51.89 6.97 39.03
C SER A 75 51.37 7.54 37.71
N LYS A 76 51.53 8.86 37.57
CA LYS A 76 51.13 9.67 36.41
C LYS A 76 51.91 9.35 35.13
N GLN A 77 51.43 9.94 34.03
CA GLN A 77 52.12 10.23 32.76
C GLN A 77 52.30 9.09 31.75
N GLY A 78 51.22 8.85 30.99
CA GLY A 78 51.29 8.47 29.58
C GLY A 78 50.39 9.40 28.78
N ALA A 79 50.93 10.20 27.87
CA ALA A 79 50.13 11.11 27.04
C ALA A 79 49.28 10.30 26.04
N PRO A 80 48.04 10.69 25.75
CA PRO A 80 47.26 10.04 24.69
C PRO A 80 47.91 10.35 23.34
N PRO A 81 48.08 9.36 22.44
CA PRO A 81 48.44 9.65 21.07
C PRO A 81 47.34 10.50 20.43
N SER A 82 47.72 11.62 19.83
CA SER A 82 46.82 12.44 19.01
C SER A 82 46.42 11.64 17.76
N VAL A 83 45.36 10.84 17.87
CA VAL A 83 44.73 10.22 16.71
C VAL A 83 43.82 11.28 16.11
N ASN A 84 44.31 11.90 15.04
CA ASN A 84 43.57 12.85 14.23
C ASN A 84 42.45 12.13 13.48
N ALA A 85 41.39 11.75 14.20
CA ALA A 85 40.18 11.18 13.65
C ALA A 85 39.33 12.31 13.05
N GLN A 86 39.83 12.90 11.96
CA GLN A 86 38.98 13.64 11.05
C GLN A 86 37.84 12.70 10.65
N ALA A 87 36.61 13.11 10.95
CA ALA A 87 35.45 12.53 10.29
C ALA A 87 35.67 12.66 8.77
N PRO A 88 35.23 11.67 7.96
CA PRO A 88 35.30 11.82 6.52
C PRO A 88 34.39 13.01 6.14
N GLU A 89 35.02 14.14 5.83
CA GLU A 89 34.35 15.29 5.24
C GLU A 89 33.73 14.87 3.90
N ASP A 90 32.64 15.54 3.53
CA ASP A 90 31.89 15.22 2.31
C ASP A 90 32.72 15.53 1.06
N ASP A 91 33.53 14.54 0.61
CA ASP A 91 34.22 14.54 -0.67
C ASP A 91 33.20 14.55 -1.82
N SER A 92 32.80 15.78 -2.13
CA SER A 92 31.84 16.18 -3.15
C SER A 92 32.57 16.62 -4.42
N GLY A 93 33.73 16.02 -4.69
CA GLY A 93 34.38 16.06 -5.99
C GLY A 93 33.46 15.47 -7.09
N PRO A 94 33.40 16.09 -8.29
CA PRO A 94 32.56 15.60 -9.38
C PRO A 94 33.12 14.28 -9.94
N GLY A 95 32.52 13.15 -9.58
CA GLY A 95 33.09 11.83 -9.84
C GLY A 95 33.01 10.86 -8.65
N SER A 96 32.43 11.27 -7.53
CA SER A 96 32.14 10.39 -6.39
C SER A 96 31.39 9.13 -6.86
N PRO A 97 31.76 7.90 -6.42
CA PRO A 97 31.08 6.67 -6.85
C PRO A 97 29.59 6.61 -6.44
N PHE A 98 29.16 7.52 -5.57
CA PHE A 98 27.76 7.72 -5.18
C PHE A 98 26.93 8.52 -6.21
N ASP A 99 27.54 9.11 -7.25
CA ASP A 99 26.88 9.88 -8.32
C ASP A 99 26.03 9.04 -9.30
N SER A 100 25.71 7.78 -8.96
CA SER A 100 25.00 6.85 -9.84
C SER A 100 23.70 6.31 -9.23
N VAL A 101 22.59 6.70 -9.86
CA VAL A 101 21.20 6.38 -9.46
C VAL A 101 20.62 5.29 -10.35
N ILE A 102 19.79 4.41 -9.78
CA ILE A 102 19.03 3.44 -10.58
C ILE A 102 17.92 4.17 -11.36
N TRP A 103 17.80 3.88 -12.65
CA TRP A 103 16.79 4.46 -13.54
C TRP A 103 15.74 3.44 -13.99
N PRO A 104 14.43 3.76 -13.97
CA PRO A 104 13.80 5.01 -13.48
C PRO A 104 14.08 5.26 -11.99
N PRO A 105 13.93 6.50 -11.48
CA PRO A 105 14.29 6.84 -10.10
C PRO A 105 13.60 5.90 -9.12
N THR A 106 14.41 5.21 -8.31
CA THR A 106 13.96 4.06 -7.54
C THR A 106 14.39 4.23 -6.08
N VAL A 107 13.49 3.94 -5.14
CA VAL A 107 13.75 4.04 -3.70
C VAL A 107 13.43 2.72 -3.02
N VAL A 108 14.29 2.26 -2.11
CA VAL A 108 14.12 1.00 -1.38
C VAL A 108 13.57 1.29 0.00
N VAL A 109 12.53 0.56 0.40
CA VAL A 109 11.96 0.57 1.75
C VAL A 109 12.18 -0.78 2.42
N HIS A 110 12.69 -0.78 3.65
CA HIS A 110 12.92 -1.96 4.49
C HIS A 110 12.05 -1.96 5.76
N ASN A 111 12.15 -3.03 6.54
CA ASN A 111 11.36 -3.32 7.74
C ASN A 111 9.86 -3.54 7.48
N LEU A 112 9.54 -4.14 6.34
CA LEU A 112 8.16 -4.40 5.88
C LEU A 112 7.66 -5.83 6.17
N ARG A 113 8.38 -6.65 6.95
CA ARG A 113 7.83 -7.92 7.48
C ARG A 113 6.77 -7.59 8.53
N THR A 114 5.67 -8.33 8.57
CA THR A 114 4.60 -8.14 9.58
C THR A 114 4.50 -9.34 10.51
N GLY A 115 4.69 -10.56 10.00
CA GLY A 115 4.74 -11.79 10.78
C GLY A 115 4.96 -13.00 9.86
N VAL A 116 4.47 -14.16 10.28
CA VAL A 116 4.49 -15.41 9.51
C VAL A 116 3.07 -15.97 9.44
N LEU A 117 2.66 -16.41 8.26
CA LEU A 117 1.38 -17.10 7.99
C LEU A 117 1.69 -18.30 7.08
N ASP A 118 1.14 -19.47 7.41
CA ASP A 118 1.36 -20.73 6.68
C ASP A 118 2.85 -21.05 6.40
N GLY A 119 3.71 -20.79 7.40
CA GLY A 119 5.16 -20.98 7.31
C GLY A 119 5.88 -19.99 6.39
N LYS A 120 5.21 -18.93 5.91
CA LYS A 120 5.76 -17.91 5.01
C LYS A 120 5.72 -16.52 5.64
N TRP A 121 6.72 -15.71 5.36
CA TRP A 121 6.74 -14.31 5.76
C TRP A 121 5.58 -13.52 5.15
N THR A 122 4.83 -12.81 5.99
CA THR A 122 3.88 -11.79 5.57
C THR A 122 4.51 -10.41 5.66
N GLY A 123 3.91 -9.43 4.98
CA GLY A 123 4.40 -8.07 4.98
C GLY A 123 3.34 -7.01 4.74
N VAL A 124 3.77 -5.75 4.78
CA VAL A 124 2.92 -4.59 4.51
C VAL A 124 2.49 -4.59 3.04
N ALA A 125 1.17 -4.61 2.80
CA ALA A 125 0.59 -4.52 1.46
C ALA A 125 0.85 -3.14 0.82
N GLU A 126 0.81 -3.06 -0.52
CA GLU A 126 1.07 -1.83 -1.29
C GLU A 126 0.20 -0.64 -0.84
N GLU A 127 -1.11 -0.85 -0.70
CA GLU A 127 -2.04 0.19 -0.22
C GLU A 127 -1.72 0.67 1.20
N SER A 128 -1.33 -0.25 2.09
CA SER A 128 -0.94 0.07 3.46
C SER A 128 0.40 0.81 3.49
N LEU A 129 1.35 0.45 2.61
CA LEU A 129 2.64 1.14 2.50
C LEU A 129 2.46 2.60 2.06
N GLN A 130 1.54 2.87 1.13
CA GLN A 130 1.21 4.25 0.74
C GLN A 130 0.65 5.07 1.92
N LYS A 131 -0.19 4.46 2.75
CA LYS A 131 -0.70 5.09 3.99
C LYS A 131 0.43 5.33 5.00
N THR A 132 1.33 4.36 5.20
CA THR A 132 2.45 4.48 6.16
C THR A 132 3.51 5.51 5.76
N LEU A 133 3.83 5.63 4.47
CA LEU A 133 4.75 6.67 3.97
C LEU A 133 4.10 8.06 3.92
N GLY A 134 2.76 8.11 3.99
CA GLY A 134 1.95 9.30 3.77
C GLY A 134 1.80 9.64 2.28
N TYR A 135 0.66 10.24 1.93
CA TYR A 135 0.31 10.63 0.56
C TYR A 135 1.23 11.68 -0.08
N ARG A 136 2.23 12.20 0.67
CA ARG A 136 3.26 13.13 0.22
C ARG A 136 4.17 12.55 -0.88
N TRP A 137 4.38 11.23 -0.90
CA TRP A 137 5.32 10.60 -1.82
C TRP A 137 4.59 9.86 -2.95
N HIS A 138 4.62 10.44 -4.15
CA HIS A 138 4.00 9.84 -5.33
C HIS A 138 4.98 8.89 -6.05
N PHE A 139 4.70 7.58 -5.99
CA PHE A 139 5.35 6.54 -6.77
C PHE A 139 4.39 5.97 -7.84
N GLN A 140 4.94 5.42 -8.92
CA GLN A 140 4.16 4.82 -10.02
C GLN A 140 3.79 3.37 -9.77
N ASN A 141 4.67 2.60 -9.11
CA ASN A 141 4.47 1.18 -8.80
C ASN A 141 5.25 0.84 -7.52
N VAL A 142 4.69 -0.01 -6.66
CA VAL A 142 5.44 -0.73 -5.63
C VAL A 142 5.75 -2.12 -6.13
N TYR A 143 7.00 -2.57 -5.93
CA TYR A 143 7.37 -3.96 -6.12
C TYR A 143 7.89 -4.55 -4.82
N SER A 144 7.04 -5.28 -4.10
CA SER A 144 7.48 -6.25 -3.11
C SER A 144 8.04 -7.48 -3.83
N ASN A 145 9.09 -8.08 -3.28
CA ASN A 145 9.71 -9.29 -3.85
C ASN A 145 9.33 -10.51 -3.00
N PRO A 146 8.35 -11.33 -3.43
CA PRO A 146 8.01 -12.57 -2.76
C PRO A 146 9.00 -13.67 -3.12
N ARG A 147 9.68 -14.23 -2.12
CA ARG A 147 10.41 -15.49 -2.25
C ARG A 147 9.47 -16.68 -2.06
N LYS A 148 9.99 -17.90 -2.25
CA LYS A 148 9.29 -19.15 -1.87
C LYS A 148 8.79 -19.10 -0.42
N ASP A 149 9.60 -18.47 0.44
CA ASP A 149 9.40 -18.33 1.88
C ASP A 149 8.57 -17.07 2.25
N GLY A 150 7.93 -16.43 1.28
CA GLY A 150 7.07 -15.25 1.47
C GLY A 150 7.75 -13.90 1.27
N HIS A 151 7.22 -12.87 1.92
CA HIS A 151 7.61 -11.48 1.77
C HIS A 151 9.04 -11.21 2.26
N MET A 152 9.90 -10.63 1.43
CA MET A 152 11.30 -10.37 1.80
C MET A 152 11.50 -9.37 2.94
N GLY A 153 10.48 -8.57 3.29
CA GLY A 153 10.62 -7.48 4.27
C GLY A 153 11.16 -6.18 3.69
N ALA A 154 11.30 -6.11 2.37
CA ALA A 154 11.64 -4.93 1.62
C ALA A 154 10.76 -4.80 0.38
N ALA A 155 10.48 -3.56 -0.01
CA ALA A 155 9.76 -3.22 -1.23
C ALA A 155 10.53 -2.12 -1.97
N VAL A 156 10.30 -2.04 -3.27
CA VAL A 156 10.96 -1.08 -4.14
C VAL A 156 9.93 -0.18 -4.81
N LEU A 157 10.07 1.12 -4.56
CA LEU A 157 9.20 2.17 -5.07
C LEU A 157 9.80 2.71 -6.37
N VAL A 158 9.10 2.52 -7.49
CA VAL A 158 9.49 3.15 -8.76
C VAL A 158 8.78 4.49 -8.88
N ILE A 159 9.56 5.56 -8.95
CA ILE A 159 9.08 6.93 -9.11
C ILE A 159 9.15 7.32 -10.60
N LYS A 160 8.33 8.30 -11.00
CA LYS A 160 8.23 8.79 -12.39
C LYS A 160 9.60 9.21 -12.94
N GLY A 161 9.90 8.80 -14.17
CA GLY A 161 11.14 9.17 -14.88
C GLY A 161 11.11 10.59 -15.45
N ASN A 162 10.98 11.59 -14.58
CA ASN A 162 11.02 13.02 -14.91
C ASN A 162 11.71 13.82 -13.78
N ARG A 163 11.90 15.14 -13.96
CA ARG A 163 12.67 15.96 -13.02
C ARG A 163 12.04 16.00 -11.63
N GLU A 164 10.70 16.11 -11.57
CA GLU A 164 9.91 15.99 -10.35
C GLU A 164 10.20 14.68 -9.62
N GLY A 165 10.25 13.55 -10.35
CA GLY A 165 10.46 12.23 -9.78
C GLY A 165 11.87 12.00 -9.24
N ILE A 166 12.92 12.53 -9.89
CA ILE A 166 14.27 12.56 -9.29
C ILE A 166 14.25 13.37 -8.00
N SER A 167 13.63 14.56 -8.03
CA SER A 167 13.56 15.46 -6.88
C SER A 167 12.83 14.80 -5.70
N ALA A 168 11.68 14.17 -5.94
CA ALA A 168 10.93 13.43 -4.94
C ALA A 168 11.73 12.24 -4.37
N ALA A 169 12.45 11.49 -5.22
CA ALA A 169 13.28 10.38 -4.80
C ALA A 169 14.46 10.83 -3.90
N LYS A 170 15.15 11.91 -4.27
CA LYS A 170 16.20 12.55 -3.46
C LYS A 170 15.63 13.12 -2.15
N GLY A 171 14.47 13.76 -2.21
CA GLY A 171 13.78 14.33 -1.04
C GLY A 171 13.36 13.25 -0.03
N MET A 172 12.90 12.09 -0.49
CA MET A 172 12.55 10.98 0.38
C MET A 172 13.80 10.36 1.04
N ASP A 173 14.88 10.18 0.29
CA ASP A 173 16.17 9.71 0.84
C ASP A 173 16.74 10.68 1.89
N ALA A 174 16.72 12.00 1.62
CA ALA A 174 17.14 13.02 2.57
C ALA A 174 16.26 13.05 3.84
N HIS A 175 14.93 12.95 3.68
CA HIS A 175 13.97 12.92 4.78
C HIS A 175 14.23 11.75 5.74
N PHE A 176 14.39 10.53 5.21
CA PHE A 176 14.65 9.35 6.05
C PHE A 176 16.07 9.34 6.64
N LYS A 177 17.08 9.87 5.93
CA LYS A 177 18.41 10.11 6.51
C LYS A 177 18.35 11.06 7.72
N ALA A 178 17.61 12.17 7.62
CA ALA A 178 17.46 13.13 8.71
C ALA A 178 16.80 12.52 9.97
N MET A 179 15.90 11.56 9.81
CA MET A 179 15.25 10.82 10.92
C MET A 179 16.10 9.66 11.49
N GLY A 180 17.34 9.46 11.02
CA GLY A 180 18.14 8.29 11.38
C GLY A 180 17.53 6.97 10.89
N GLN A 181 16.85 7.01 9.74
CA GLN A 181 16.17 5.89 9.09
C GLN A 181 16.72 5.60 7.68
N GLY A 182 17.96 6.03 7.41
CA GLY A 182 18.63 5.83 6.13
C GLY A 182 19.29 4.45 5.96
N ARG A 183 20.00 4.27 4.84
CA ARG A 183 20.71 3.03 4.50
C ARG A 183 21.73 2.60 5.56
N ARG A 184 22.49 3.56 6.13
CA ARG A 184 23.56 3.28 7.10
C ARG A 184 22.97 2.73 8.40
N GLU A 185 21.85 3.30 8.83
CA GLU A 185 21.14 2.96 10.05
C GLU A 185 20.47 1.58 9.92
N TRP A 186 19.86 1.29 8.76
CA TRP A 186 19.40 -0.06 8.45
C TRP A 186 20.54 -1.09 8.44
N GLY A 187 21.70 -0.74 7.88
CA GLY A 187 22.90 -1.58 7.93
C GLY A 187 23.34 -1.90 9.36
N ARG A 188 23.31 -0.91 10.27
CA ARG A 188 23.61 -1.12 11.70
C ARG A 188 22.59 -2.05 12.36
N VAL A 189 21.29 -1.93 12.04
CA VAL A 189 20.23 -2.82 12.54
C VAL A 189 20.46 -4.26 12.07
N LEU A 190 20.80 -4.47 10.79
CA LEU A 190 21.11 -5.81 10.26
C LEU A 190 22.35 -6.43 10.94
N ILE A 191 23.41 -5.65 11.16
CA ILE A 191 24.61 -6.12 11.87
C ILE A 191 24.28 -6.48 13.33
N LYS A 192 23.61 -5.58 14.07
CA LYS A 192 23.26 -5.79 15.48
C LYS A 192 22.32 -6.98 15.69
N SER A 193 21.42 -7.23 14.74
CA SER A 193 20.45 -8.32 14.83
C SER A 193 21.01 -9.70 14.49
N GLY A 194 22.20 -9.76 13.87
CA GLY A 194 22.77 -11.03 13.38
C GLY A 194 21.87 -11.75 12.38
N LEU A 195 20.84 -11.06 11.84
CA LEU A 195 19.83 -11.67 10.99
C LEU A 195 20.48 -12.13 9.69
N PRO A 196 20.48 -13.44 9.39
CA PRO A 196 20.94 -13.90 8.08
C PRO A 196 20.03 -13.30 7.01
N ILE A 197 20.62 -12.62 6.03
CA ILE A 197 19.92 -11.98 4.90
C ILE A 197 19.09 -13.01 4.07
N SER A 198 19.28 -14.30 4.32
CA SER A 198 18.58 -15.41 3.69
C SER A 198 18.86 -16.76 4.39
N SER A 199 18.25 -17.06 5.53
CA SER A 199 18.18 -18.47 5.97
C SER A 199 17.05 -19.19 5.22
N ARG A 200 17.01 -20.52 5.31
CA ARG A 200 15.89 -21.35 4.81
C ARG A 200 14.89 -21.72 5.92
N ASN A 201 15.05 -21.19 7.13
CA ASN A 201 14.23 -21.53 8.29
C ASN A 201 13.54 -20.27 8.82
N VAL A 202 12.26 -20.14 8.43
CA VAL A 202 11.41 -18.99 8.76
C VAL A 202 11.19 -18.84 10.26
N GLU A 203 11.07 -19.94 11.02
CA GLU A 203 10.89 -19.93 12.47
C GLU A 203 12.12 -19.40 13.21
N LYS A 204 13.32 -19.87 12.83
CA LYS A 204 14.58 -19.39 13.42
C LYS A 204 14.84 -17.91 13.09
N GLU A 205 14.49 -17.46 11.88
CA GLU A 205 14.48 -16.02 11.58
C GLU A 205 13.42 -15.26 12.39
N LEU A 206 12.24 -15.85 12.62
CA LEU A 206 11.16 -15.18 13.34
C LEU A 206 11.55 -14.85 14.78
N SER A 207 12.17 -15.77 15.53
CA SER A 207 12.64 -15.50 16.89
C SER A 207 13.67 -14.36 16.93
N ALA A 208 14.68 -14.39 16.05
CA ALA A 208 15.71 -13.34 15.98
C ALA A 208 15.15 -11.99 15.50
N TRP A 209 14.18 -12.02 14.59
CA TRP A 209 13.50 -10.85 14.06
C TRP A 209 12.61 -10.19 15.13
N LEU A 210 11.79 -10.97 15.84
CA LEU A 210 10.92 -10.46 16.92
C LEU A 210 11.72 -9.74 18.01
N GLN A 211 12.85 -10.30 18.45
CA GLN A 211 13.74 -9.67 19.44
C GLN A 211 14.22 -8.28 19.02
N HIS A 212 14.47 -8.06 17.72
CA HIS A 212 14.97 -6.77 17.22
C HIS A 212 13.86 -5.82 16.77
N VAL A 213 12.71 -6.35 16.33
CA VAL A 213 11.61 -5.55 15.80
C VAL A 213 10.76 -4.91 16.88
N GLN A 214 10.74 -5.44 18.12
CA GLN A 214 10.14 -4.71 19.24
C GLN A 214 10.73 -3.30 19.41
N GLY A 215 12.04 -3.13 19.20
CA GLY A 215 12.69 -1.79 19.19
C GLY A 215 12.56 -1.00 17.89
N LEU A 216 11.82 -1.52 16.90
CA LEU A 216 11.52 -0.88 15.61
C LEU A 216 10.02 -0.68 15.38
N VAL A 217 9.20 -0.96 16.39
CA VAL A 217 7.79 -0.58 16.45
C VAL A 217 7.71 0.61 17.40
N GLU A 218 7.09 1.69 16.93
CA GLU A 218 6.84 2.89 17.73
C GLU A 218 5.70 2.64 18.73
N GLU A 219 5.58 3.49 19.75
CA GLU A 219 4.56 3.36 20.81
C GLU A 219 3.12 3.37 20.26
N ASN A 220 2.91 4.02 19.12
CA ASN A 220 1.65 4.05 18.36
C ASN A 220 1.36 2.74 17.58
N GLY A 221 2.22 1.71 17.70
CA GLY A 221 2.12 0.44 16.97
C GLY A 221 2.58 0.51 15.50
N SER A 222 3.00 1.68 15.02
CA SER A 222 3.53 1.86 13.66
C SER A 222 4.95 1.31 13.55
N ARG A 223 5.36 0.93 12.33
CA ARG A 223 6.70 0.36 12.09
C ARG A 223 7.66 1.45 11.64
N ARG A 224 8.80 1.55 12.31
CA ARG A 224 9.92 2.40 11.88
C ARG A 224 10.47 1.87 10.56
N LEU A 225 10.07 2.51 9.46
CA LEU A 225 10.54 2.17 8.13
C LEU A 225 11.96 2.69 7.92
N PHE A 226 12.72 2.03 7.04
CA PHE A 226 14.03 2.52 6.60
C PHE A 226 14.00 2.71 5.09
N CYS A 227 14.36 3.91 4.62
CA CYS A 227 14.15 4.32 3.23
C CYS A 227 15.43 4.95 2.67
N TYR A 228 15.80 4.61 1.44
CA TYR A 228 16.97 5.21 0.77
C TYR A 228 16.91 5.11 -0.75
N LEU A 229 17.51 6.09 -1.43
CA LEU A 229 17.61 6.12 -2.89
C LEU A 229 18.46 4.93 -3.39
N ALA A 230 17.95 4.21 -4.38
CA ALA A 230 18.68 3.09 -4.98
C ALA A 230 19.85 3.61 -5.83
N THR A 231 21.06 3.23 -5.43
CA THR A 231 22.31 3.56 -6.14
C THR A 231 22.94 2.32 -6.77
N ARG A 232 24.00 2.50 -7.56
CA ARG A 232 24.80 1.40 -8.11
C ARG A 232 25.32 0.42 -7.05
N GLU A 233 25.63 0.91 -5.85
CA GLU A 233 26.12 0.04 -4.76
C GLU A 233 25.02 -0.95 -4.30
N ASN A 234 23.75 -0.55 -4.39
CA ASN A 234 22.61 -1.40 -4.07
C ASN A 234 22.37 -2.49 -5.12
N ASP A 235 22.47 -2.18 -6.41
CA ASP A 235 22.35 -3.20 -7.47
C ASP A 235 23.42 -4.30 -7.34
N LEU A 236 24.61 -3.94 -6.84
CA LEU A 236 25.70 -4.88 -6.61
C LEU A 236 25.54 -5.75 -5.36
N ARG A 237 25.04 -5.21 -4.24
CA ARG A 237 24.85 -5.96 -2.98
C ARG A 237 23.48 -6.65 -2.91
N ASP A 238 22.41 -5.94 -3.22
CA ASP A 238 21.02 -6.40 -3.11
C ASP A 238 20.55 -7.16 -4.36
N ARG A 239 21.46 -7.91 -5.02
CA ARG A 239 21.20 -8.67 -6.26
C ARG A 239 19.96 -9.56 -6.17
N GLY A 240 19.61 -10.06 -4.98
CA GLY A 240 18.40 -10.85 -4.74
C GLY A 240 17.10 -10.05 -4.87
N LEU A 241 17.12 -8.77 -4.47
CA LEU A 241 15.98 -7.85 -4.55
C LEU A 241 15.74 -7.47 -6.01
N TYR A 242 16.78 -7.03 -6.72
CA TYR A 242 16.65 -6.52 -8.10
C TYR A 242 16.59 -7.59 -9.20
N ARG A 243 17.10 -8.82 -8.97
CA ARG A 243 17.10 -9.88 -10.02
C ARG A 243 15.72 -10.30 -10.50
N GLN A 244 14.72 -10.26 -9.62
CA GLN A 244 13.40 -10.87 -9.87
C GLN A 244 12.38 -9.89 -10.46
N PHE A 245 12.64 -8.58 -10.41
CA PHE A 245 11.78 -7.63 -11.11
C PHE A 245 11.80 -7.91 -12.61
N PRO A 246 10.65 -7.79 -13.29
CA PRO A 246 10.50 -8.27 -14.66
C PRO A 246 11.49 -7.55 -15.57
N ARG A 247 12.52 -8.29 -16.01
CA ARG A 247 13.39 -7.91 -17.12
C ARG A 247 12.51 -7.79 -18.36
N GLY A 248 11.95 -6.59 -18.56
CA GLY A 248 11.02 -6.33 -19.64
C GLY A 248 11.64 -6.80 -20.95
N ARG A 249 10.86 -7.52 -21.79
CA ARG A 249 11.36 -8.11 -23.04
C ARG A 249 12.01 -7.06 -23.98
N LYS A 250 11.70 -5.78 -23.80
CA LYS A 250 12.37 -4.64 -24.43
C LYS A 250 13.54 -4.15 -23.58
N ARG A 251 14.75 -4.11 -24.17
CA ARG A 251 16.01 -3.67 -23.52
C ARG A 251 15.90 -2.29 -22.83
N SER A 252 14.99 -1.42 -23.27
CA SER A 252 14.73 -0.08 -22.71
C SER A 252 14.05 -0.04 -21.34
N ARG A 253 13.58 -1.18 -20.79
CA ARG A 253 12.99 -1.27 -19.44
C ARG A 253 13.89 -1.98 -18.42
N ARG A 254 15.18 -2.14 -18.72
CA ARG A 254 16.13 -2.65 -17.72
C ARG A 254 16.43 -1.54 -16.72
N TRP A 255 16.36 -1.85 -15.43
CA TRP A 255 16.84 -0.93 -14.41
C TRP A 255 18.36 -0.90 -14.48
N VAL A 256 18.94 0.29 -14.64
CA VAL A 256 20.38 0.48 -14.86
C VAL A 256 20.84 1.65 -14.00
N ALA A 257 21.98 1.49 -13.34
CA ALA A 257 22.67 2.60 -12.70
C ALA A 257 23.20 3.56 -13.78
N ILE A 258 22.69 4.79 -13.78
CA ILE A 258 23.15 5.89 -14.65
C ILE A 258 23.70 7.01 -13.77
N SER A 259 24.58 7.85 -14.32
CA SER A 259 25.03 9.04 -13.60
C SER A 259 23.87 10.02 -13.38
N VAL A 260 23.95 10.86 -12.33
CA VAL A 260 22.96 11.91 -12.08
C VAL A 260 22.80 12.82 -13.31
N LYS A 261 23.89 13.18 -14.00
CA LYS A 261 23.86 13.97 -15.24
C LYS A 261 23.08 13.28 -16.37
N GLU A 262 23.22 11.96 -16.54
CA GLU A 262 22.45 11.17 -17.52
C GLU A 262 20.97 11.04 -17.11
N ALA A 263 20.67 10.98 -15.81
CA ALA A 263 19.30 10.98 -15.31
C ALA A 263 18.60 12.31 -15.61
N GLU A 264 19.26 13.43 -15.35
CA GLU A 264 18.77 14.78 -15.65
C GLU A 264 18.57 14.99 -17.17
N ARG A 265 19.51 14.51 -17.99
CA ARG A 265 19.39 14.50 -19.46
C ARG A 265 18.13 13.75 -19.92
N ARG A 266 17.86 12.57 -19.36
CA ARG A 266 16.66 11.77 -19.65
C ARG A 266 15.36 12.42 -19.17
N CYS A 267 15.39 13.18 -18.08
CA CYS A 267 14.24 13.99 -17.65
C CYS A 267 13.89 15.03 -18.71
N GLY A 268 14.89 15.77 -19.22
CA GLY A 268 14.68 16.75 -20.30
C GLY A 268 14.12 16.12 -21.58
N GLU A 269 14.62 14.95 -21.99
CA GLU A 269 14.07 14.20 -23.13
C GLU A 269 12.63 13.74 -22.91
N SER A 270 12.30 13.27 -21.70
CA SER A 270 10.97 12.82 -21.29
C SER A 270 9.96 13.98 -21.30
N GLU A 271 10.35 15.13 -20.75
CA GLU A 271 9.56 16.35 -20.70
C GLU A 271 9.34 16.94 -22.10
N ALA A 272 10.39 17.01 -22.93
CA ALA A 272 10.30 17.38 -24.35
C ALA A 272 9.42 16.42 -25.17
N ALA A 273 9.41 15.13 -24.85
CA ALA A 273 8.51 14.16 -25.49
C ALA A 273 7.05 14.33 -25.05
N THR A 274 6.79 14.71 -23.80
CA THR A 274 5.43 15.02 -23.33
C THR A 274 4.90 16.33 -23.90
N THR A 275 5.70 17.39 -23.98
CA THR A 275 5.28 18.66 -24.61
C THR A 275 5.01 18.47 -26.09
N ARG A 276 5.90 17.80 -26.84
CA ARG A 276 5.66 17.44 -28.26
C ARG A 276 4.38 16.65 -28.47
N LYS A 277 4.01 15.73 -27.56
CA LYS A 277 2.74 15.00 -27.62
C LYS A 277 1.55 15.91 -27.32
N ALA A 278 1.62 16.74 -26.28
CA ALA A 278 0.57 17.71 -25.96
C ALA A 278 0.32 18.66 -27.14
N SER A 279 1.37 19.27 -27.69
CA SER A 279 1.27 20.11 -28.89
C SER A 279 0.69 19.35 -30.09
N LYS A 280 1.06 18.07 -30.30
CA LYS A 280 0.50 17.27 -31.39
C LYS A 280 -1.00 16.94 -31.20
N HIS A 281 -1.51 16.94 -29.97
CA HIS A 281 -2.93 16.80 -29.68
C HIS A 281 -3.70 18.13 -29.66
N LEU A 282 -3.01 19.28 -29.58
CA LEU A 282 -3.59 20.63 -29.67
C LEU A 282 -3.57 21.20 -31.11
N LEU A 283 -2.96 20.49 -32.06
CA LEU A 283 -2.86 20.90 -33.48
C LEU A 283 -3.92 20.30 -34.46
N PRO A 284 -4.71 19.25 -34.17
CA PRO A 284 -5.66 18.68 -35.14
C PRO A 284 -7.09 19.18 -34.90
N GLU A 285 -7.32 20.49 -35.00
CA GLU A 285 -8.69 21.05 -35.06
C GLU A 285 -8.77 22.31 -35.94
N VAL A 286 -7.70 23.11 -36.00
CA VAL A 286 -7.57 24.23 -36.96
C VAL A 286 -7.38 23.74 -38.42
N VAL A 287 -6.94 22.49 -38.62
CA VAL A 287 -6.71 21.91 -39.97
C VAL A 287 -7.98 21.29 -40.57
N THR A 288 -9.06 21.16 -39.80
CA THR A 288 -10.36 20.62 -40.26
C THR A 288 -11.37 21.69 -40.68
N ALA A 289 -11.12 22.96 -40.39
CA ALA A 289 -11.80 24.08 -41.06
C ALA A 289 -11.25 24.19 -42.48
N GLY A 290 -11.97 23.62 -43.45
CA GLY A 290 -11.49 23.37 -44.80
C GLY A 290 -11.30 24.59 -45.70
N THR A 291 -10.37 25.49 -45.38
CA THR A 291 -9.73 26.31 -46.41
C THR A 291 -8.95 25.39 -47.32
N SER A 292 -9.55 25.03 -48.46
CA SER A 292 -8.94 24.15 -49.44
C SER A 292 -7.54 24.67 -49.80
N GLN A 293 -6.58 23.79 -50.08
CA GLN A 293 -5.29 24.20 -50.67
C GLN A 293 -5.52 25.07 -51.93
N LYS A 294 -6.62 24.85 -52.65
CA LYS A 294 -7.08 25.65 -53.79
C LYS A 294 -7.43 27.10 -53.43
N GLU A 295 -7.91 27.35 -52.21
CA GLU A 295 -8.25 28.66 -51.69
C GLU A 295 -7.01 29.41 -51.14
N VAL A 296 -6.11 28.70 -50.48
CA VAL A 296 -4.77 29.22 -50.12
C VAL A 296 -4.00 29.61 -51.38
N ASN A 297 -4.00 28.75 -52.40
CA ASN A 297 -3.37 29.05 -53.70
C ASN A 297 -4.05 30.22 -54.42
N ARG A 298 -5.39 30.37 -54.34
CA ARG A 298 -6.10 31.54 -54.89
C ARG A 298 -5.70 32.84 -54.19
N LYS A 299 -5.57 32.82 -52.86
CA LYS A 299 -5.11 33.99 -52.08
C LYS A 299 -3.65 34.33 -52.39
N ALA A 300 -2.79 33.33 -52.57
CA ALA A 300 -1.41 33.53 -53.03
C ALA A 300 -1.36 34.21 -54.42
N THR A 301 -2.12 33.72 -55.41
CA THR A 301 -2.17 34.35 -56.73
C THR A 301 -2.76 35.76 -56.71
N ALA A 302 -3.67 36.08 -55.78
CA ALA A 302 -4.21 37.43 -55.62
C ALA A 302 -3.16 38.39 -55.01
N VAL A 303 -2.33 37.92 -54.07
CA VAL A 303 -1.21 38.70 -53.53
C VAL A 303 -0.15 38.97 -54.60
N GLU A 304 0.25 37.96 -55.39
CA GLU A 304 1.18 38.14 -56.51
C GLU A 304 0.65 39.16 -57.54
N GLN A 305 -0.66 39.15 -57.83
CA GLN A 305 -1.29 40.13 -58.72
C GLN A 305 -1.27 41.57 -58.15
N ILE A 306 -1.42 41.73 -56.83
CA ILE A 306 -1.31 43.05 -56.17
C ILE A 306 0.14 43.54 -56.21
N GLU A 307 1.13 42.70 -55.88
CA GLU A 307 2.56 43.06 -55.94
C GLU A 307 3.02 43.43 -57.36
N GLU A 308 2.53 42.72 -58.38
CA GLU A 308 2.80 43.02 -59.80
C GLU A 308 2.18 44.37 -60.22
N GLN A 309 0.96 44.68 -59.75
CA GLN A 309 0.34 45.98 -59.99
C GLN A 309 1.05 47.13 -59.26
N GLU A 310 1.49 46.92 -58.03
CA GLU A 310 2.27 47.91 -57.28
C GLU A 310 3.65 48.16 -57.92
N ARG A 311 4.26 47.15 -58.57
CA ARG A 311 5.49 47.33 -59.37
C ARG A 311 5.25 48.18 -60.61
N ARG A 312 4.18 47.94 -61.37
CA ARG A 312 3.80 48.77 -62.54
C ARG A 312 3.57 50.24 -62.15
N LEU A 313 3.01 50.48 -60.96
CA LEU A 313 2.81 51.81 -60.40
C LEU A 313 4.13 52.57 -60.17
N GLN A 314 5.22 51.86 -59.87
CA GLN A 314 6.56 52.45 -59.74
C GLN A 314 7.17 52.81 -61.10
N GLU A 315 6.86 52.05 -62.15
CA GLU A 315 7.41 52.22 -63.51
C GLU A 315 6.73 53.34 -64.32
N MET A 316 5.45 53.65 -64.07
CA MET A 316 4.77 54.77 -64.73
C MET A 316 5.45 56.11 -64.38
N GLN A 317 5.57 57.03 -65.35
CA GLN A 317 6.24 58.33 -65.16
C GLN A 317 5.27 59.54 -65.23
N GLY A 318 4.04 59.35 -65.71
CA GLY A 318 3.00 60.38 -65.73
C GLY A 318 2.22 60.46 -64.42
N ALA A 319 1.98 61.67 -63.89
CA ALA A 319 1.21 61.87 -62.66
C ALA A 319 -0.28 61.52 -62.82
N SER A 320 -0.89 61.90 -63.95
CA SER A 320 -2.33 61.67 -64.19
C SER A 320 -2.72 60.19 -64.25
N GLU A 321 -1.84 59.34 -64.82
CA GLU A 321 -2.08 57.90 -64.94
C GLU A 321 -1.91 57.18 -63.60
N LYS A 322 -1.05 57.70 -62.71
CA LYS A 322 -0.89 57.19 -61.34
C LYS A 322 -2.13 57.42 -60.50
N ASP A 323 -2.72 58.60 -60.57
CA ASP A 323 -3.89 58.93 -59.73
C ASP A 323 -5.12 58.09 -60.13
N GLU A 324 -5.36 57.88 -61.43
CA GLU A 324 -6.45 57.01 -61.91
C GLU A 324 -6.22 55.54 -61.51
N PHE A 325 -4.99 55.03 -61.61
CA PHE A 325 -4.64 53.67 -61.20
C PHE A 325 -4.70 53.47 -59.67
N LEU A 326 -4.32 54.49 -58.89
CA LEU A 326 -4.44 54.48 -57.43
C LEU A 326 -5.91 54.41 -56.99
N GLU A 327 -6.82 55.08 -57.69
CA GLU A 327 -8.26 55.01 -57.39
C GLU A 327 -8.86 53.64 -57.75
N GLN A 328 -8.45 53.05 -58.87
CA GLN A 328 -8.82 51.66 -59.21
C GLN A 328 -8.32 50.65 -58.14
N LEU A 329 -7.09 50.84 -57.63
CA LEU A 329 -6.55 50.04 -56.52
C LEU A 329 -7.32 50.24 -55.20
N ARG A 330 -7.81 51.45 -54.90
CA ARG A 330 -8.68 51.70 -53.74
C ARG A 330 -10.01 50.97 -53.88
N CYS A 331 -10.66 51.05 -55.03
CA CYS A 331 -11.92 50.33 -55.30
C CYS A 331 -11.77 48.81 -55.19
N LEU A 332 -10.68 48.23 -55.73
CA LEU A 332 -10.39 46.80 -55.60
C LEU A 332 -10.11 46.38 -54.15
N LYS A 333 -9.31 47.17 -53.40
CA LYS A 333 -9.03 46.91 -51.98
C LYS A 333 -10.30 47.04 -51.13
N ALA A 334 -11.22 47.94 -51.46
CA ALA A 334 -12.52 48.08 -50.80
C ALA A 334 -13.42 46.85 -51.02
N LEU A 335 -13.66 46.45 -52.28
CA LEU A 335 -14.49 45.28 -52.62
C LEU A 335 -13.99 43.99 -51.95
N HIS A 336 -12.67 43.75 -51.97
CA HIS A 336 -12.12 42.55 -51.35
C HIS A 336 -12.23 42.58 -49.81
N SER A 337 -12.20 43.77 -49.18
CA SER A 337 -12.42 43.91 -47.74
C SER A 337 -13.87 43.60 -47.34
N GLU A 338 -14.84 43.90 -48.20
CA GLU A 338 -16.27 43.65 -47.96
C GLU A 338 -16.60 42.15 -48.10
N GLU A 339 -16.09 41.47 -49.13
CA GLU A 339 -16.20 40.00 -49.26
C GLU A 339 -15.56 39.24 -48.08
N LEU A 340 -14.41 39.72 -47.58
CA LEU A 340 -13.76 39.17 -46.40
C LEU A 340 -14.56 39.43 -45.12
N ALA A 341 -15.18 40.60 -44.98
CA ALA A 341 -16.06 40.90 -43.85
C ALA A 341 -17.33 40.03 -43.86
N GLU A 342 -17.95 39.80 -45.02
CA GLU A 342 -19.11 38.91 -45.12
C GLU A 342 -18.79 37.44 -44.81
N THR A 343 -17.68 36.93 -45.35
CA THR A 343 -17.27 35.54 -45.12
C THR A 343 -16.88 35.31 -43.66
N TRP A 344 -16.22 36.28 -43.02
CA TRP A 344 -15.98 36.26 -41.58
C TRP A 344 -17.30 36.27 -40.78
N ASN A 345 -18.26 37.13 -41.14
CA ASN A 345 -19.56 37.20 -40.47
C ASN A 345 -20.42 35.93 -40.66
N ARG A 346 -20.27 35.20 -41.77
CA ARG A 346 -20.87 33.87 -41.98
C ARG A 346 -20.21 32.82 -41.08
N ALA A 347 -18.88 32.72 -41.10
CA ALA A 347 -18.13 31.78 -40.26
C ALA A 347 -18.40 32.00 -38.75
N VAL A 348 -18.48 33.26 -38.29
CA VAL A 348 -18.83 33.61 -36.91
C VAL A 348 -20.28 33.24 -36.53
N LYS A 349 -21.21 33.20 -37.48
CA LYS A 349 -22.59 32.71 -37.24
C LYS A 349 -22.64 31.19 -37.16
N GLU A 350 -21.91 30.49 -38.03
CA GLU A 350 -21.89 29.03 -38.10
C GLU A 350 -21.17 28.42 -36.87
N SER A 351 -20.01 28.95 -36.46
CA SER A 351 -19.32 28.55 -35.22
C SER A 351 -20.23 28.69 -34.00
N LYS A 352 -20.91 29.85 -33.83
CA LYS A 352 -21.85 30.07 -32.72
C LYS A 352 -22.97 29.03 -32.63
N THR A 353 -23.36 28.40 -33.74
CA THR A 353 -24.39 27.34 -33.71
C THR A 353 -23.84 25.95 -33.40
N THR A 354 -22.62 25.62 -33.84
CA THR A 354 -21.99 24.32 -33.55
C THR A 354 -21.43 24.26 -32.14
N ASP A 355 -20.76 25.33 -31.70
CA ASP A 355 -20.14 25.43 -30.37
C ASP A 355 -21.19 25.33 -29.25
N ASN A 356 -22.40 25.84 -29.48
CA ASN A 356 -23.52 25.74 -28.52
C ASN A 356 -24.03 24.30 -28.34
N ALA A 357 -24.14 23.51 -29.42
CA ALA A 357 -24.61 22.13 -29.33
C ALA A 357 -23.58 21.21 -28.63
N GLU A 358 -22.28 21.45 -28.84
CA GLU A 358 -21.23 20.67 -28.17
C GLU A 358 -21.07 21.06 -26.70
N THR A 359 -21.16 22.35 -26.37
CA THR A 359 -21.13 22.82 -24.97
C THR A 359 -22.32 22.33 -24.16
N GLU A 360 -23.54 22.31 -24.71
CA GLU A 360 -24.70 21.67 -24.06
C GLU A 360 -24.48 20.17 -23.79
N ASN A 361 -23.92 19.45 -24.76
CA ASN A 361 -23.62 18.01 -24.61
C ASN A 361 -22.53 17.76 -23.56
N LEU A 362 -21.51 18.62 -23.48
CA LEU A 362 -20.50 18.60 -22.43
C LEU A 362 -21.11 18.89 -21.06
N LEU A 363 -21.99 19.90 -20.95
CA LEU A 363 -22.67 20.25 -19.71
C LEU A 363 -23.55 19.11 -19.18
N ARG A 364 -24.34 18.46 -20.05
CA ARG A 364 -25.10 17.23 -19.70
C ARG A 364 -24.18 16.09 -19.22
N ARG A 365 -23.03 15.90 -19.85
CA ARG A 365 -22.02 14.88 -19.43
C ARG A 365 -21.39 15.22 -18.08
N LEU A 366 -21.19 16.51 -17.77
CA LEU A 366 -20.69 16.95 -16.47
C LEU A 366 -21.74 16.75 -15.38
N GLN A 367 -22.99 17.17 -15.59
CA GLN A 367 -24.11 16.91 -14.68
C GLN A 367 -24.31 15.40 -14.41
N GLN A 368 -24.18 14.55 -15.42
CA GLN A 368 -24.22 13.09 -15.22
C GLN A 368 -23.05 12.55 -14.40
N LYS A 369 -21.85 13.14 -14.51
CA LYS A 369 -20.69 12.77 -13.67
C LYS A 369 -20.89 13.23 -12.23
N GLU A 370 -21.40 14.44 -12.03
CA GLU A 370 -21.73 15.02 -10.73
C GLU A 370 -22.80 14.18 -10.00
N ALA A 371 -23.90 13.83 -10.67
CA ALA A 371 -24.92 12.94 -10.11
C ALA A 371 -24.39 11.55 -9.72
N ARG A 372 -23.46 10.98 -10.51
CA ARG A 372 -22.77 9.73 -10.15
C ARG A 372 -21.82 9.89 -8.96
N PHE A 373 -21.17 11.04 -8.83
CA PHE A 373 -20.26 11.34 -7.73
C PHE A 373 -21.04 11.55 -6.42
N LEU A 374 -22.15 12.28 -6.45
CA LEU A 374 -23.06 12.43 -5.31
C LEU A 374 -23.60 11.07 -4.84
N LYS A 375 -24.09 10.23 -5.77
CA LYS A 375 -24.52 8.87 -5.42
C LYS A 375 -23.40 8.05 -4.77
N TYR A 376 -22.16 8.17 -5.27
CA TYR A 376 -21.02 7.49 -4.65
C TYR A 376 -20.73 8.02 -3.24
N GLN A 377 -20.90 9.31 -2.98
CA GLN A 377 -20.80 9.87 -1.62
C GLN A 377 -21.90 9.33 -0.69
N ASP A 378 -23.14 9.22 -1.16
CA ASP A 378 -24.24 8.62 -0.40
C ASP A 378 -23.98 7.13 -0.09
N ASP A 379 -23.53 6.36 -1.07
CA ASP A 379 -23.14 4.95 -0.91
C ASP A 379 -21.99 4.80 0.11
N GLN A 380 -20.98 5.70 0.10
CA GLN A 380 -19.90 5.74 1.09
C GLN A 380 -20.39 6.13 2.49
N HIS A 381 -21.28 7.12 2.61
CA HIS A 381 -21.85 7.54 3.88
C HIS A 381 -22.71 6.43 4.51
N SER A 382 -23.51 5.74 3.69
CA SER A 382 -24.29 4.56 4.07
C SER A 382 -23.38 3.44 4.60
N LEU A 383 -22.31 3.09 3.87
CA LEU A 383 -21.35 2.08 4.28
C LEU A 383 -20.64 2.44 5.60
N ASN A 384 -20.25 3.70 5.79
CA ASN A 384 -19.62 4.17 7.03
C ASN A 384 -20.59 4.11 8.22
N LYS A 385 -21.88 4.43 8.01
CA LYS A 385 -22.92 4.28 9.03
C LYS A 385 -23.08 2.81 9.46
N ASP A 386 -23.22 1.90 8.49
CA ASP A 386 -23.30 0.46 8.74
C ASP A 386 -22.08 -0.10 9.49
N LEU A 387 -20.88 0.33 9.13
CA LEU A 387 -19.65 -0.04 9.81
C LEU A 387 -19.60 0.50 11.24
N THR A 388 -20.08 1.72 11.47
CA THR A 388 -20.13 2.34 12.80
C THR A 388 -21.09 1.58 13.73
N THR A 389 -22.30 1.27 13.26
CA THR A 389 -23.28 0.46 14.01
C THR A 389 -22.75 -0.95 14.31
N LYS A 390 -22.02 -1.59 13.38
CA LYS A 390 -21.36 -2.88 13.65
C LYS A 390 -20.25 -2.77 14.70
N LEU A 391 -19.43 -1.71 14.67
CA LEU A 391 -18.39 -1.47 15.67
C LEU A 391 -18.98 -1.23 17.06
N GLU A 392 -20.10 -0.51 17.16
CA GLU A 392 -20.84 -0.31 18.41
C GLU A 392 -21.39 -1.63 18.96
N ALA A 393 -22.01 -2.46 18.10
CA ALA A 393 -22.46 -3.80 18.50
C ALA A 393 -21.30 -4.69 18.99
N TYR A 394 -20.14 -4.67 18.33
CA TYR A 394 -18.96 -5.41 18.80
C TYR A 394 -18.40 -4.91 20.13
N LYS A 395 -18.47 -3.60 20.43
CA LYS A 395 -18.09 -3.07 21.75
C LYS A 395 -18.97 -3.63 22.86
N VAL A 396 -20.29 -3.65 22.67
CA VAL A 396 -21.24 -4.21 23.64
C VAL A 396 -20.95 -5.70 23.91
N ILE A 397 -20.70 -6.50 22.86
CA ILE A 397 -20.34 -7.92 22.99
C ILE A 397 -19.01 -8.09 23.75
N LEU A 398 -18.02 -7.23 23.50
CA LEU A 398 -16.75 -7.26 24.23
C LEU A 398 -16.93 -6.89 25.71
N GLU A 399 -17.73 -5.88 26.02
CA GLU A 399 -18.05 -5.49 27.41
C GLU A 399 -18.82 -6.57 28.17
N GLU A 400 -19.73 -7.30 27.51
CA GLU A 400 -20.38 -8.47 28.08
C GLU A 400 -19.35 -9.58 28.37
N LYS A 401 -18.48 -9.90 27.41
CA LYS A 401 -17.47 -10.94 27.58
C LYS A 401 -16.38 -10.58 28.60
N THR A 402 -16.08 -9.30 28.83
CA THR A 402 -15.20 -8.90 29.93
C THR A 402 -15.86 -9.04 31.30
N LYS A 403 -17.18 -8.84 31.41
CA LYS A 403 -17.96 -9.13 32.63
C LYS A 403 -17.99 -10.63 32.91
N ASP A 404 -18.25 -11.47 31.90
CA ASP A 404 -18.19 -12.94 32.03
C ASP A 404 -16.82 -13.41 32.51
N MET A 405 -15.73 -12.90 31.91
CA MET A 405 -14.37 -13.24 32.34
C MET A 405 -14.02 -12.71 33.74
N ALA A 406 -14.65 -11.61 34.19
CA ALA A 406 -14.47 -11.13 35.56
C ALA A 406 -15.19 -12.05 36.56
N ALA A 407 -16.43 -12.46 36.28
CA ALA A 407 -17.18 -13.42 37.09
C ALA A 407 -16.44 -14.75 37.23
N LEU A 408 -15.98 -15.34 36.11
CA LEU A 408 -15.19 -16.58 36.10
C LEU A 408 -13.89 -16.45 36.91
N LYS A 409 -13.24 -15.28 36.95
CA LYS A 409 -12.05 -15.06 37.78
C LYS A 409 -12.36 -15.06 39.27
N GLU A 410 -13.50 -14.52 39.69
CA GLU A 410 -13.91 -14.60 41.09
C GLU A 410 -14.33 -16.02 41.48
N GLU A 411 -14.99 -16.78 40.59
CA GLU A 411 -15.29 -18.20 40.80
C GLU A 411 -14.01 -19.04 40.97
N VAL A 412 -13.00 -18.84 40.11
CA VAL A 412 -11.71 -19.52 40.24
C VAL A 412 -11.04 -19.20 41.58
N ARG A 413 -11.01 -17.93 42.01
CA ARG A 413 -10.47 -17.56 43.33
C ARG A 413 -11.26 -18.20 44.48
N ALA A 414 -12.58 -18.27 44.38
CA ALA A 414 -13.40 -18.94 45.37
C ALA A 414 -13.03 -20.44 45.48
N LEU A 415 -12.86 -21.13 44.34
CA LEU A 415 -12.42 -22.52 44.32
C LEU A 415 -10.98 -22.70 44.86
N GLU A 416 -10.06 -21.79 44.54
CA GLU A 416 -8.69 -21.79 45.10
C GLU A 416 -8.68 -21.64 46.63
N THR A 417 -9.53 -20.76 47.19
CA THR A 417 -9.65 -20.61 48.65
C THR A 417 -10.27 -21.84 49.31
N GLN A 418 -11.29 -22.46 48.70
CA GLN A 418 -11.86 -23.73 49.18
C GLN A 418 -10.82 -24.87 49.15
N LEU A 419 -10.05 -24.98 48.06
CA LEU A 419 -8.96 -25.94 47.94
C LEU A 419 -7.88 -25.72 49.02
N ALA A 420 -7.54 -24.47 49.33
CA ALA A 420 -6.59 -24.13 50.38
C ALA A 420 -7.10 -24.49 51.78
N LEU A 421 -8.40 -24.31 52.06
CA LEU A 421 -9.04 -24.74 53.31
C LEU A 421 -9.05 -26.28 53.42
N ALA A 422 -9.49 -26.99 52.38
CA ALA A 422 -9.50 -28.45 52.36
C ALA A 422 -8.08 -29.05 52.54
N LYS A 423 -7.04 -28.42 51.96
CA LYS A 423 -5.64 -28.80 52.20
C LYS A 423 -5.24 -28.60 53.67
N LYS A 424 -5.61 -27.47 54.30
CA LYS A 424 -5.36 -27.23 55.73
C LYS A 424 -6.06 -28.28 56.61
N GLU A 425 -7.33 -28.57 56.37
CA GLU A 425 -8.06 -29.60 57.12
C GLU A 425 -7.45 -30.99 56.94
N LYS A 426 -7.08 -31.39 55.72
CA LYS A 426 -6.35 -32.64 55.47
C LYS A 426 -5.07 -32.72 56.30
N THR A 427 -4.26 -31.66 56.36
CA THR A 427 -3.05 -31.64 57.21
C THR A 427 -3.34 -31.70 58.70
N ARG A 428 -4.47 -31.13 59.16
CA ARG A 428 -4.91 -31.21 60.57
C ARG A 428 -5.32 -32.63 60.94
N LEU A 429 -6.10 -33.29 60.07
CA LEU A 429 -6.52 -34.68 60.24
C LEU A 429 -5.32 -35.63 60.26
N SER A 430 -4.35 -35.46 59.34
CA SER A 430 -3.12 -36.27 59.30
C SER A 430 -2.25 -36.13 60.56
N ARG A 431 -2.28 -34.97 61.24
CA ARG A 431 -1.60 -34.78 62.54
C ARG A 431 -2.36 -35.43 63.69
N SER A 432 -3.69 -35.42 63.68
CA SER A 432 -4.48 -36.08 64.72
C SER A 432 -4.38 -37.61 64.69
N THR A 433 -4.30 -38.23 63.50
CA THR A 433 -4.07 -39.69 63.41
C THR A 433 -2.69 -40.09 63.95
N SER A 434 -1.62 -39.35 63.60
CA SER A 434 -0.28 -39.67 64.12
C SER A 434 -0.17 -39.56 65.65
N LEU A 435 -0.98 -38.70 66.29
CA LEU A 435 -1.02 -38.59 67.75
C LEU A 435 -1.77 -39.76 68.42
N ALA A 436 -2.81 -40.28 67.78
CA ALA A 436 -3.55 -41.45 68.28
C ALA A 436 -2.71 -42.74 68.22
N ASP A 437 -1.92 -42.93 67.17
CA ASP A 437 -1.03 -44.10 67.05
C ASP A 437 0.08 -44.09 68.12
N VAL A 438 0.62 -42.91 68.45
CA VAL A 438 1.65 -42.74 69.49
C VAL A 438 1.11 -43.06 70.89
N THR A 439 -0.14 -42.69 71.21
CA THR A 439 -0.73 -43.02 72.52
C THR A 439 -1.07 -44.51 72.65
N TYR A 440 -1.43 -45.20 71.56
CA TYR A 440 -1.72 -46.64 71.59
C TYR A 440 -0.45 -47.50 71.74
N ALA A 441 0.71 -47.03 71.25
CA ALA A 441 1.99 -47.71 71.40
C ALA A 441 2.55 -47.70 72.83
N SER A 442 2.11 -46.76 73.69
CA SER A 442 2.69 -46.59 75.04
C SER A 442 1.98 -47.37 76.16
N SER A 443 0.83 -48.02 75.91
CA SER A 443 0.01 -48.66 76.95
C SER A 443 -0.02 -50.19 76.91
N ASN A 444 0.38 -50.83 75.81
CA ASN A 444 0.31 -52.29 75.64
C ASN A 444 1.64 -53.03 75.86
N GLY A 445 2.35 -52.64 76.91
CA GLY A 445 3.48 -53.39 77.48
C GLY A 445 3.07 -54.55 78.39
N ALA A 446 2.09 -55.39 78.00
CA ALA A 446 1.90 -56.79 78.43
C ALA A 446 0.46 -57.32 78.17
N ARG A 447 0.31 -58.18 77.15
CA ARG A 447 -0.01 -59.62 77.32
C ARG A 447 -0.17 -60.31 75.97
N ARG A 448 0.36 -61.53 75.91
CA ARG A 448 0.03 -62.50 74.86
C ARG A 448 -1.41 -62.98 75.11
N HIS A 449 -2.24 -63.02 74.08
CA HIS A 449 -2.87 -64.22 73.54
C HIS A 449 -3.63 -63.82 72.27
N GLY A 450 -3.66 -64.70 71.27
CA GLY A 450 -4.23 -64.36 69.97
C GLY A 450 -5.74 -64.59 69.92
N GLU A 451 -6.44 -63.72 69.20
CA GLU A 451 -7.75 -64.03 68.65
C GLU A 451 -7.96 -63.30 67.31
N LEU A 452 -8.49 -64.01 66.32
CA LEU A 452 -8.75 -63.53 64.97
C LEU A 452 -10.06 -62.72 64.97
N LEU A 453 -9.97 -61.40 65.09
CA LEU A 453 -11.11 -60.51 64.88
C LEU A 453 -11.09 -59.94 63.45
N SER A 454 -11.99 -60.45 62.62
CA SER A 454 -12.27 -59.93 61.28
C SER A 454 -12.90 -58.55 61.37
N VAL A 455 -12.11 -57.51 61.11
CA VAL A 455 -12.61 -56.13 61.07
C VAL A 455 -13.52 -55.95 59.85
N VAL A 456 -14.83 -55.90 60.10
CA VAL A 456 -15.84 -55.57 59.09
C VAL A 456 -15.68 -54.11 58.66
N VAL A 457 -15.02 -53.90 57.52
CA VAL A 457 -14.93 -52.59 56.87
C VAL A 457 -16.33 -52.18 56.43
N THR A 458 -16.90 -51.16 57.07
CA THR A 458 -18.24 -50.67 56.74
C THR A 458 -18.22 -49.87 55.42
N PRO A 459 -19.16 -50.11 54.48
CA PRO A 459 -19.04 -49.64 53.10
C PRO A 459 -19.25 -48.12 52.88
N ARG A 460 -19.42 -47.32 53.94
CA ARG A 460 -19.75 -45.89 53.82
C ARG A 460 -18.58 -44.98 53.44
N LEU A 461 -17.32 -45.45 53.55
CA LEU A 461 -16.14 -44.66 53.17
C LEU A 461 -15.68 -44.86 51.71
N ALA A 462 -16.21 -45.87 51.00
CA ALA A 462 -15.81 -46.13 49.61
C ALA A 462 -16.35 -45.07 48.62
N LEU A 463 -17.49 -44.43 48.92
CA LEU A 463 -18.20 -43.58 47.95
C LEU A 463 -17.58 -42.18 47.74
N VAL A 464 -16.72 -41.70 48.64
CA VAL A 464 -16.17 -40.33 48.60
C VAL A 464 -14.85 -40.26 47.80
N VAL A 465 -14.16 -41.39 47.61
CA VAL A 465 -12.90 -41.43 46.87
C VAL A 465 -13.12 -41.47 45.35
N GLN A 466 -14.29 -41.93 44.90
CA GLN A 466 -14.58 -42.19 43.49
C GLN A 466 -15.15 -40.99 42.71
N THR A 467 -15.35 -39.84 43.36
CA THR A 467 -15.83 -38.58 42.75
C THR A 467 -14.75 -37.50 42.63
N ILE A 468 -13.49 -37.83 42.97
CA ILE A 468 -12.33 -36.91 42.98
C ILE A 468 -11.26 -37.32 41.95
N THR A 469 -11.50 -38.38 41.18
CA THR A 469 -10.73 -38.81 39.99
C THR A 469 -11.58 -38.68 38.74
#